data_AF-A0A960MHI4-F1
#
_entry.id   AF-A0A960MHI4-F1
#
_cell.length_a   1.000
_cell.length_b   1.000
_cell.length_c   1.000
_cell.angle_alpha   90.00
_cell.angle_beta   90.00
_cell.angle_gamma   90.00
#
_symmetry.space_group_name_H-M   'P 1'
#
loop_
_entity.id
_entity.type
_entity.pdbx_description
1 polymer ?
#
loop_
_entity_poly.entity_id
_entity_poly.type
_entity_poly.pdbx_seq_one_letter_code
_entity_poly.pdbx_strand_id
1 'polypeptide(L)'
;LAMPGHHPGTAEEAPGEVQIFVERSRFVADRDIKVDTLDPGHFAAISPGGGRQLAPDGRELRSYLLQMRPEDEAVAGDALEASVTFDHEIVGIIFSPEKLAETDSLVGSEIPESELVADAGRGLDGDADNGDQILLSDDRRTVNLKLRGGAQDRVDHVRVLVALN
;
A
#
# COMPACT_ATOMS: atom_id res chain seq x y z
N LEU A 1 -22.38 11.16 -10.12
CA LEU A 1 -20.91 11.32 -10.13
C LEU A 1 -20.46 11.26 -8.69
N ALA A 2 -19.92 10.11 -8.30
CA ALA A 2 -19.27 9.88 -7.01
C ALA A 2 -17.83 9.48 -7.34
N MET A 3 -16.86 10.02 -6.62
CA MET A 3 -15.51 9.49 -6.66
C MET A 3 -15.56 8.12 -5.97
N PRO A 4 -15.03 7.04 -6.57
CA PRO A 4 -15.03 5.74 -5.92
C PRO A 4 -14.00 5.76 -4.78
N GLY A 5 -14.46 5.57 -3.54
CA GLY A 5 -13.58 5.28 -2.39
C GLY A 5 -13.58 6.25 -1.20
N HIS A 6 -14.48 7.23 -1.08
CA HIS A 6 -14.54 8.05 0.15
C HIS A 6 -15.85 7.84 0.91
N HIS A 7 -15.80 7.02 1.96
CA HIS A 7 -16.76 7.07 3.06
C HIS A 7 -16.07 7.78 4.23
N PRO A 8 -16.56 8.95 4.69
CA PRO A 8 -16.06 9.57 5.91
C PRO A 8 -16.60 8.75 7.09
N GLY A 9 -15.84 7.74 7.49
CA GLY A 9 -15.97 7.11 8.79
C GLY A 9 -15.12 7.91 9.77
N THR A 10 -15.74 8.48 10.79
CA THR A 10 -15.08 9.22 11.87
C THR A 10 -14.11 8.31 12.63
N ALA A 11 -12.85 8.25 12.18
CA ALA A 11 -11.73 8.17 13.09
C ALA A 11 -11.40 9.61 13.50
N GLU A 12 -11.06 9.86 14.77
CA GLU A 12 -10.34 11.09 15.10
C GLU A 12 -9.17 11.19 14.12
N GLU A 13 -9.17 12.24 13.29
CA GLU A 13 -8.20 12.42 12.20
C GLU A 13 -6.81 12.46 12.82
N ALA A 14 -6.09 11.34 12.77
CA ALA A 14 -4.67 11.36 13.04
C ALA A 14 -4.03 12.26 11.96
N PRO A 15 -3.23 13.26 12.34
CA PRO A 15 -2.66 14.23 11.41
C PRO A 15 -1.74 13.54 10.38
N GLY A 16 -2.09 13.62 9.09
CA GLY A 16 -1.36 12.98 7.99
C GLY A 16 -2.17 12.86 6.69
N GLU A 17 -1.49 12.69 5.56
CA GLU A 17 -2.11 12.56 4.24
C GLU A 17 -1.92 11.16 3.64
N VAL A 18 -2.98 10.63 3.01
CA VAL A 18 -2.90 9.44 2.14
C VAL A 18 -3.28 9.84 0.72
N GLN A 19 -2.34 9.70 -0.19
CA GLN A 19 -2.51 9.94 -1.61
C GLN A 19 -2.59 8.60 -2.34
N ILE A 20 -3.56 8.46 -3.24
CA ILE A 20 -3.79 7.23 -4.00
C ILE A 20 -3.58 7.52 -5.47
N PHE A 21 -2.64 6.81 -6.08
CA PHE A 21 -2.32 6.90 -7.49
C PHE A 21 -2.71 5.62 -8.21
N VAL A 22 -3.19 5.76 -9.45
CA VAL A 22 -3.33 4.62 -10.35
C VAL A 22 -2.00 4.48 -11.09
N GLU A 23 -1.23 3.45 -10.77
CA GLU A 23 0.08 3.19 -11.38
C GLU A 23 0.00 2.45 -12.71
N ARG A 24 -1.05 1.64 -12.85
CA ARG A 24 -1.32 0.91 -14.08
C ARG A 24 -2.79 0.61 -14.15
N SER A 25 -3.48 1.34 -15.00
CA SER A 25 -4.94 1.33 -15.11
C SER A 25 -5.53 -0.04 -15.45
N ARG A 26 -4.88 -0.82 -16.33
CA ARG A 26 -5.26 -2.17 -16.77
C ARG A 26 -4.07 -2.97 -17.29
N PHE A 27 -3.93 -4.22 -16.88
CA PHE A 27 -2.96 -5.17 -17.45
C PHE A 27 -3.31 -6.63 -17.15
N VAL A 28 -2.71 -7.57 -17.87
CA VAL A 28 -2.74 -9.00 -17.52
C VAL A 28 -1.30 -9.41 -17.23
N ALA A 29 -1.08 -10.08 -16.10
CA ALA A 29 0.25 -10.58 -15.74
C ALA A 29 0.71 -11.65 -16.74
N ASP A 30 1.90 -11.50 -17.32
CA ASP A 30 2.52 -12.48 -18.22
C ASP A 30 3.49 -13.43 -17.48
N ARG A 31 3.79 -13.11 -16.23
CA ARG A 31 4.71 -13.80 -15.32
C ARG A 31 4.32 -13.55 -13.88
N ASP A 32 4.91 -14.32 -12.97
CA ASP A 32 4.73 -14.16 -11.53
C ASP A 32 5.10 -12.74 -11.06
N ILE A 33 4.25 -12.15 -10.22
CA ILE A 33 4.49 -10.84 -9.59
C ILE A 33 4.88 -11.10 -8.14
N LYS A 34 6.08 -10.67 -7.74
CA LYS A 34 6.50 -10.76 -6.34
C LYS A 34 5.63 -9.84 -5.48
N VAL A 35 5.13 -10.38 -4.37
CA VAL A 35 4.28 -9.66 -3.41
C VAL A 35 4.70 -9.93 -1.98
N ASP A 36 4.24 -9.10 -1.06
CA ASP A 36 4.45 -9.29 0.38
C ASP A 36 3.36 -10.15 1.00
N THR A 37 2.11 -9.94 0.60
CA THR A 37 1.02 -10.82 1.04
C THR A 37 -0.05 -11.00 -0.04
N LEU A 38 -0.64 -12.19 0.01
CA LEU A 38 -1.85 -12.56 -0.73
C LEU A 38 -3.02 -12.79 0.24
N ASP A 39 -2.75 -13.15 1.49
CA ASP A 39 -3.79 -13.63 2.40
C ASP A 39 -4.42 -12.48 3.19
N PRO A 40 -5.74 -12.54 3.46
CA PRO A 40 -6.36 -11.74 4.50
C PRO A 40 -5.70 -11.92 5.88
N GLY A 41 -5.83 -10.92 6.76
CA GLY A 41 -4.90 -10.71 7.88
C GLY A 41 -3.78 -9.74 7.47
N HIS A 42 -2.94 -9.11 8.30
CA HIS A 42 -2.47 -9.31 9.67
C HIS A 42 -2.10 -7.96 10.30
N PHE A 43 -2.41 -7.67 11.58
CA PHE A 43 -1.73 -6.60 12.33
C PHE A 43 -0.50 -7.18 13.05
N ALA A 44 0.67 -7.18 12.42
CA ALA A 44 1.96 -7.43 13.06
C ALA A 44 3.05 -6.59 12.37
N ALA A 45 4.06 -6.16 13.13
CA ALA A 45 5.20 -5.42 12.62
C ALA A 45 5.81 -6.16 11.41
N ILE A 46 6.19 -5.39 10.40
CA ILE A 46 6.73 -5.95 9.16
C ILE A 46 8.00 -6.72 9.47
N SER A 47 7.87 -8.05 9.47
CA SER A 47 9.00 -8.94 9.45
C SER A 47 9.43 -9.14 8.00
N PRO A 48 10.73 -9.17 7.69
CA PRO A 48 11.23 -9.60 6.39
C PRO A 48 10.85 -11.08 6.18
N GLY A 49 9.65 -11.32 5.67
CA GLY A 49 9.04 -12.62 5.45
C GLY A 49 9.11 -13.04 3.98
N GLY A 50 9.37 -14.32 3.75
CA GLY A 50 9.79 -14.91 2.47
C GLY A 50 8.92 -14.61 1.24
N GLY A 51 9.54 -14.72 0.07
CA GLY A 51 8.98 -14.32 -1.23
C GLY A 51 7.68 -15.02 -1.60
N ARG A 52 6.57 -14.29 -1.50
CA ARG A 52 5.28 -14.66 -2.11
C ARG A 52 5.23 -14.15 -3.54
N GLN A 53 4.45 -14.83 -4.37
CA GLN A 53 4.28 -14.50 -5.77
C GLN A 53 2.81 -14.68 -6.16
N LEU A 54 2.25 -13.70 -6.86
CA LEU A 54 0.97 -13.78 -7.55
C LEU A 54 1.22 -14.39 -8.93
N ALA A 55 0.74 -15.61 -9.14
CA ALA A 55 0.86 -16.29 -10.43
C ALA A 55 -0.11 -15.71 -11.47
N PRO A 56 0.25 -15.69 -12.77
CA PRO A 56 -0.67 -15.37 -13.84
C PRO A 56 -1.88 -16.31 -13.86
N ASP A 57 -3.08 -15.74 -13.88
CA ASP A 57 -4.34 -16.48 -14.00
C ASP A 57 -5.25 -15.93 -15.12
N GLY A 58 -4.74 -14.98 -15.90
CA GLY A 58 -5.46 -14.37 -17.02
C GLY A 58 -6.45 -13.28 -16.63
N ARG A 59 -6.61 -12.95 -15.33
CA ARG A 59 -7.44 -11.83 -14.90
C ARG A 59 -6.84 -10.49 -15.30
N GLU A 60 -7.71 -9.52 -15.56
CA GLU A 60 -7.29 -8.14 -15.77
C GLU A 60 -7.05 -7.50 -14.39
N LEU A 61 -5.87 -6.94 -14.19
CA LEU A 61 -5.44 -6.32 -12.94
C LEU A 61 -5.30 -4.81 -13.11
N ARG A 62 -5.39 -4.11 -11.97
CA ARG A 62 -5.02 -2.70 -11.82
C ARG A 62 -4.05 -2.56 -10.65
N SER A 63 -3.04 -1.71 -10.83
CA SER A 63 -2.10 -1.35 -9.78
C SER A 63 -2.41 0.03 -9.23
N TYR A 64 -2.40 0.15 -7.91
CA TYR A 64 -2.51 1.40 -7.17
C TYR A 64 -1.29 1.58 -6.29
N LEU A 65 -0.75 2.80 -6.23
CA LEU A 65 0.22 3.19 -5.20
C LEU A 65 -0.49 4.05 -4.16
N LEU A 66 -0.36 3.64 -2.90
CA LEU A 66 -0.76 4.41 -1.74
C LEU A 66 0.52 5.06 -1.23
N GLN A 67 0.58 6.39 -1.30
CA GLN A 67 1.65 7.20 -0.75
C GLN A 67 1.14 7.87 0.52
N MET A 68 1.83 7.66 1.62
CA MET A 68 1.39 8.14 2.92
C MET A 68 2.48 9.01 3.53
N ARG A 69 2.07 10.15 4.08
CA ARG A 69 2.96 11.10 4.74
C ARG A 69 2.35 11.46 6.10
N PRO A 70 2.95 11.00 7.22
CA PRO A 70 2.63 11.55 8.53
C PRO A 70 2.90 13.06 8.57
N GLU A 71 2.12 13.84 9.31
CA GLU A 71 2.44 15.26 9.50
C GLU A 71 3.75 15.45 10.28
N ASP A 72 4.51 16.49 9.91
CA ASP A 72 5.83 16.78 10.48
C ASP A 72 5.79 17.09 12.00
N GLU A 73 4.61 17.41 12.55
CA GLU A 73 4.36 17.72 13.97
C GLU A 73 3.73 16.56 14.76
N ALA A 74 3.56 15.37 14.17
CA ALA A 74 3.02 14.21 14.87
C ALA A 74 3.87 13.91 16.13
N VAL A 75 3.21 13.85 17.29
CA VAL A 75 3.91 13.56 18.55
C VAL A 75 4.39 12.11 18.50
N ALA A 76 5.58 11.82 19.03
CA ALA A 76 6.06 10.45 19.14
C ALA A 76 5.03 9.57 19.86
N GLY A 77 4.36 8.68 19.11
CA GLY A 77 3.24 7.86 19.60
C GLY A 77 1.94 8.03 18.80
N ASP A 78 1.77 9.14 18.09
CA ASP A 78 0.67 9.33 17.15
C ASP A 78 0.94 8.52 15.89
N ALA A 79 0.01 7.61 15.56
CA ALA A 79 0.09 6.80 14.36
C ALA A 79 -0.89 7.33 13.32
N LEU A 80 -0.45 7.47 12.07
CA LEU A 80 -1.35 7.71 10.96
C LEU A 80 -2.13 6.41 10.70
N GLU A 81 -3.43 6.44 10.98
CA GLU A 81 -4.33 5.33 10.70
C GLU A 81 -5.16 5.64 9.46
N ALA A 82 -5.15 4.73 8.48
CA ALA A 82 -5.87 4.91 7.23
C ALA A 82 -6.60 3.64 6.81
N SER A 83 -7.74 3.81 6.17
CA SER A 83 -8.54 2.70 5.61
C SER A 83 -8.91 3.02 4.17
N VAL A 84 -8.52 2.14 3.24
CA VAL A 84 -8.79 2.28 1.82
C VAL A 84 -9.59 1.08 1.34
N THR A 85 -10.79 1.33 0.81
CA THR A 85 -11.68 0.28 0.29
C THR A 85 -11.78 0.37 -1.23
N PHE A 86 -11.59 -0.76 -1.90
CA PHE A 86 -11.64 -0.89 -3.34
C PHE A 86 -12.96 -1.50 -3.83
N ASP A 87 -13.34 -1.16 -5.06
CA ASP A 87 -14.53 -1.70 -5.74
C ASP A 87 -14.33 -3.11 -6.30
N HIS A 88 -13.11 -3.65 -6.26
CA HIS A 88 -12.81 -5.02 -6.66
C HIS A 88 -11.88 -5.76 -5.68
N GLU A 89 -11.74 -7.08 -5.83
CA GLU A 89 -10.89 -7.93 -4.97
C GLU A 89 -9.42 -7.50 -5.04
N ILE A 90 -8.81 -7.30 -3.87
CA ILE A 90 -7.37 -7.15 -3.71
C ILE A 90 -6.73 -8.55 -3.79
N VAL A 91 -5.87 -8.72 -4.77
CA VAL A 91 -5.21 -10.00 -5.05
C VAL A 91 -3.73 -10.01 -4.68
N GLY A 92 -3.18 -8.87 -4.27
CA GLY A 92 -1.82 -8.79 -3.77
C GLY A 92 -1.50 -7.43 -3.18
N ILE A 93 -0.64 -7.41 -2.17
CA ILE A 93 -0.12 -6.20 -1.56
C ILE A 93 1.41 -6.25 -1.53
N ILE A 94 2.04 -5.13 -1.84
CA ILE A 94 3.49 -4.96 -1.90
C ILE A 94 3.87 -3.74 -1.06
N PHE A 95 4.70 -3.93 -0.05
CA PHE A 95 5.13 -2.91 0.88
C PHE A 95 6.63 -2.99 1.21
N SER A 96 7.34 -4.04 0.79
CA SER A 96 8.80 -4.08 0.93
C SER A 96 9.49 -3.25 -0.15
N PRO A 97 10.51 -2.43 0.20
CA PRO A 97 11.25 -1.60 -0.75
C PRO A 97 11.75 -2.38 -1.97
N GLU A 98 12.30 -3.57 -1.75
CA GLU A 98 12.89 -4.39 -2.81
C GLU A 98 11.84 -4.87 -3.80
N LYS A 99 10.67 -5.32 -3.30
CA LYS A 99 9.60 -5.83 -4.17
C LYS A 99 8.89 -4.71 -4.91
N LEU A 100 8.74 -3.54 -4.29
CA LEU A 100 8.24 -2.34 -4.97
C LEU A 100 9.16 -2.00 -6.16
N ALA A 101 10.47 -1.90 -5.93
CA ALA A 101 11.45 -1.60 -6.97
C ALA A 101 11.49 -2.67 -8.09
N GLU A 102 11.52 -3.96 -7.72
CA GLU A 102 11.55 -5.05 -8.69
C GLU A 102 10.28 -5.11 -9.57
N THR A 103 9.14 -4.66 -9.06
CA THR A 103 7.86 -4.72 -9.78
C THR A 103 7.50 -3.42 -10.52
N ASP A 104 8.26 -2.33 -10.38
CA ASP A 104 7.96 -1.04 -11.03
C ASP A 104 7.80 -1.18 -12.55
N SER A 105 8.70 -1.90 -13.22
CA SER A 105 8.62 -2.10 -14.68
C SER A 105 7.40 -2.91 -15.13
N LEU A 106 6.81 -3.70 -14.23
CA LEU A 106 5.69 -4.58 -14.53
C LEU A 106 4.35 -3.92 -14.18
N VAL A 107 4.27 -3.14 -13.11
CA VAL A 107 3.00 -2.63 -12.58
C VAL A 107 3.01 -1.15 -12.15
N GLY A 108 4.16 -0.46 -12.19
CA GLY A 108 4.39 0.86 -11.57
C GLY A 108 4.51 2.06 -12.52
N SER A 109 4.01 2.01 -13.75
CA SER A 109 4.53 2.83 -14.86
C SER A 109 3.79 4.14 -15.20
N GLU A 110 2.69 4.49 -14.53
CA GLU A 110 1.83 5.64 -14.93
C GLU A 110 1.96 6.88 -14.03
N ILE A 111 2.75 6.87 -12.95
CA ILE A 111 2.91 8.05 -12.07
C ILE A 111 4.07 8.92 -12.56
N PRO A 112 3.86 10.22 -12.83
CA PRO A 112 4.95 11.15 -13.10
C PRO A 112 5.91 11.23 -11.90
N GLU A 113 7.23 11.22 -12.13
CA GLU A 113 8.24 11.32 -11.06
C GLU A 113 8.03 12.57 -10.17
N SER A 114 7.42 13.64 -10.70
CA SER A 114 7.09 14.85 -9.96
C SER A 114 5.97 14.69 -8.93
N GLU A 115 5.17 13.63 -9.02
CA GLU A 115 4.08 13.33 -8.08
C GLU A 115 4.52 12.37 -6.96
N LEU A 116 5.66 11.71 -7.13
CA LEU A 116 6.28 10.89 -6.10
C LEU A 116 7.17 11.77 -5.23
N VAL A 117 6.98 11.68 -3.90
CA VAL A 117 7.96 12.27 -2.99
C VAL A 117 9.19 11.36 -3.00
N ALA A 118 10.31 11.90 -3.47
CA ALA A 118 11.58 11.18 -3.47
C ALA A 118 12.14 11.11 -2.04
N ASP A 119 11.93 9.97 -1.38
CA ASP A 119 12.58 9.66 -0.11
C ASP A 119 13.55 8.46 -0.25
N ALA A 120 14.53 8.40 0.64
CA ALA A 120 15.62 7.44 0.68
C ALA A 120 15.18 6.01 1.08
N GLY A 121 13.89 5.76 1.33
CA GLY A 121 13.33 4.43 1.55
C GLY A 121 11.87 4.35 1.11
N ARG A 122 11.60 3.68 0.00
CA ARG A 122 10.24 3.25 -0.36
C ARG A 122 9.79 2.10 0.53
N GLY A 123 8.49 1.91 0.66
CA GLY A 123 7.92 0.79 1.40
C GLY A 123 7.41 1.23 2.77
N LEU A 124 7.18 0.26 3.64
CA LEU A 124 6.79 0.47 5.03
C LEU A 124 7.96 0.14 5.97
N ASP A 125 7.97 0.73 7.16
CA ASP A 125 9.03 0.54 8.15
C ASP A 125 8.83 -0.70 9.04
N GLY A 126 9.85 -1.56 9.08
CA GLY A 126 9.88 -2.79 9.87
C GLY A 126 10.74 -2.71 11.12
N ASP A 127 10.22 -2.13 12.20
CA ASP A 127 10.77 -2.33 13.56
C ASP A 127 9.93 -3.38 14.30
N ALA A 128 10.56 -4.43 14.83
CA ALA A 128 9.87 -5.55 15.48
C ALA A 128 9.03 -5.14 16.70
N ASP A 129 9.39 -4.05 17.38
CA ASP A 129 8.70 -3.58 18.57
C ASP A 129 7.79 -2.37 18.29
N ASN A 130 7.97 -1.68 17.15
CA ASN A 130 7.30 -0.39 16.88
C ASN A 130 7.12 -0.04 15.39
N GLY A 131 7.10 -1.01 14.48
CA GLY A 131 6.97 -0.79 13.04
C GLY A 131 5.54 -0.55 12.56
N ASP A 132 5.44 -0.24 11.27
CA ASP A 132 4.19 -0.06 10.56
C ASP A 132 3.41 -1.37 10.47
N GLN A 133 2.10 -1.25 10.34
CA GLN A 133 1.19 -2.38 10.31
C GLN A 133 0.19 -2.25 9.18
N ILE A 134 -0.16 -3.40 8.58
CA ILE A 134 -1.08 -3.47 7.44
C ILE A 134 -2.02 -4.67 7.53
N LEU A 135 -3.33 -4.39 7.57
CA LEU A 135 -4.37 -5.42 7.60
C LEU A 135 -5.15 -5.44 6.28
N LEU A 136 -5.16 -6.60 5.61
CA LEU A 136 -6.11 -6.90 4.55
C LEU A 136 -7.37 -7.54 5.16
N SER A 137 -8.53 -6.96 4.86
CA SER A 137 -9.83 -7.49 5.29
C SER A 137 -10.13 -8.88 4.72
N ASP A 138 -10.97 -9.65 5.43
CA ASP A 138 -11.36 -11.01 5.04
C ASP A 138 -12.03 -11.09 3.66
N ASP A 139 -12.79 -10.05 3.29
CA ASP A 139 -13.42 -9.93 1.97
C ASP A 139 -12.45 -9.48 0.86
N ARG A 140 -11.19 -9.20 1.22
CA ARG A 140 -10.13 -8.67 0.36
C ARG A 140 -10.51 -7.35 -0.32
N ARG A 141 -11.27 -6.49 0.32
CA ARG A 141 -11.70 -5.20 -0.24
C ARG A 141 -11.07 -4.00 0.41
N THR A 142 -10.60 -4.15 1.64
CA THR A 142 -10.13 -3.04 2.45
C THR A 142 -8.73 -3.31 2.95
N VAL A 143 -7.84 -2.34 2.74
CA VAL A 143 -6.54 -2.28 3.39
C VAL A 143 -6.63 -1.27 4.52
N ASN A 144 -6.30 -1.69 5.73
CA ASN A 144 -6.12 -0.80 6.88
C ASN A 144 -4.63 -0.68 7.19
N LEU A 145 -4.20 0.53 7.48
CA LEU A 145 -2.81 0.89 7.67
C LEU A 145 -2.68 1.60 9.01
N LYS A 146 -1.58 1.33 9.72
CA LYS A 146 -1.18 2.06 10.92
C LYS A 146 0.30 2.34 10.82
N LEU A 147 0.63 3.57 10.47
CA LEU A 147 1.99 4.04 10.29
C LEU A 147 2.45 4.75 11.55
N ARG A 148 3.59 4.35 12.10
CA ARG A 148 4.09 4.98 13.33
C ARG A 148 5.10 6.05 12.97
N GLY A 149 4.81 7.30 13.37
CA GLY A 149 5.68 8.44 13.13
C GLY A 149 7.08 8.22 13.70
N GLY A 150 8.04 7.91 12.83
CA GLY A 150 9.43 7.65 13.17
C GLY A 150 10.35 8.42 12.22
N ALA A 151 10.79 9.59 12.69
CA ALA A 151 11.63 10.57 11.99
C ALA A 151 10.92 11.37 10.87
N GLN A 152 11.27 12.66 10.81
CA GLN A 152 10.76 13.65 9.86
C GLN A 152 11.06 13.22 8.41
N ASP A 153 10.16 13.60 7.49
CA ASP A 153 10.27 13.42 6.03
C ASP A 153 10.12 12.00 5.44
N ARG A 154 9.67 11.01 6.22
CA ARG A 154 9.48 9.66 5.68
C ARG A 154 8.15 9.53 4.94
N VAL A 155 8.24 8.99 3.73
CA VAL A 155 7.07 8.69 2.89
C VAL A 155 6.95 7.20 2.69
N ASP A 156 5.83 6.67 3.16
CA ASP A 156 5.54 5.26 3.08
C ASP A 156 4.81 4.93 1.77
N HIS A 157 5.20 3.82 1.15
CA HIS A 157 4.60 3.32 -0.08
C HIS A 157 4.02 1.93 0.10
N VAL A 158 2.76 1.77 -0.29
CA VAL A 158 2.11 0.46 -0.41
C VAL A 158 1.50 0.36 -1.80
N ARG A 159 1.85 -0.68 -2.53
CA ARG A 159 1.23 -1.01 -3.81
C ARG A 159 0.16 -2.09 -3.62
N VAL A 160 -1.01 -1.84 -4.19
CA VAL A 160 -2.17 -2.73 -4.12
C VAL A 160 -2.55 -3.19 -5.52
N LEU A 161 -2.62 -4.50 -5.71
CA LEU A 161 -3.05 -5.14 -6.95
C LEU A 161 -4.51 -5.57 -6.82
N VAL A 162 -5.34 -5.14 -7.76
CA VAL A 162 -6.80 -5.33 -7.74
C VAL A 162 -7.24 -6.05 -9.00
N ALA A 163 -8.01 -7.13 -8.88
CA ALA A 163 -8.58 -7.86 -10.02
C ALA A 163 -9.87 -7.20 -10.53
N LEU A 164 -9.95 -6.82 -11.80
CA LEU A 164 -11.08 -6.09 -12.37
C LEU A 164 -12.26 -6.97 -12.80
N ASN A 165 -12.10 -8.30 -12.78
CA ASN A 165 -13.09 -9.28 -13.23
C ASN A 165 -13.07 -10.59 -12.46
#